data_AF-A0A9E1J8T7-F1
#
_entry.id   AF-A0A9E1J8T7-F1
#
_cell.length_a   1.000
_cell.length_b   1.000
_cell.length_c   1.000
_cell.angle_alpha   90.00
_cell.angle_beta   90.00
_cell.angle_gamma   90.00
#
_symmetry.space_group_name_H-M   'P 1'
#
loop_
_entity.id
_entity.type
_entity.pdbx_description
1 polymer ?
#
loop_
_entity_poly.entity_id
_entity_poly.type
_entity_poly.pdbx_seq_one_letter_code
_entity_poly.pdbx_strand_id
1 'polypeptide(L)'
;MIDSTRRAHILMLLATVLVAPSFPVGAAITHGLDSIILTLLRFALAALLFGPIVAWRYGLPLPGWRDLVRYGAISACLVGFFWGMFAALRHTSA
;
A
#
# COMPACT_ATOMS: atom_id res chain seq x y z
N MET A 1 18.12 6.09 27.25
CA MET A 1 17.83 4.77 26.64
C MET A 1 16.33 4.71 26.37
N ILE A 2 15.88 5.03 25.14
CA ILE A 2 14.44 4.92 24.82
C ILE A 2 14.16 3.43 24.67
N ASP A 3 13.24 2.94 25.49
CA ASP A 3 12.86 1.53 25.51
C ASP A 3 12.39 1.09 24.11
N SER A 4 12.78 -0.12 23.68
CA SER A 4 12.50 -0.64 22.33
C SER A 4 11.00 -0.57 22.00
N THR A 5 10.19 -0.89 23.01
CA THR A 5 8.74 -0.80 22.98
C THR A 5 8.25 0.62 22.71
N ARG A 6 8.78 1.64 23.39
CA ARG A 6 8.36 3.03 23.19
C ARG A 6 8.71 3.53 21.79
N ARG A 7 9.86 3.13 21.22
CA ARG A 7 10.22 3.43 19.83
C ARG A 7 9.23 2.79 18.85
N ALA A 8 8.89 1.51 19.04
CA ALA A 8 7.93 0.81 18.20
C ALA A 8 6.54 1.48 18.22
N HIS A 9 6.06 1.91 19.39
CA HIS A 9 4.77 2.60 19.52
C HIS A 9 4.77 3.95 18.79
N ILE A 10 5.85 4.73 18.90
CA ILE A 10 5.99 6.01 18.17
C ILE A 10 5.98 5.76 16.65
N LEU A 11 6.72 4.77 16.18
CA LEU A 11 6.75 4.41 14.76
C LEU A 11 5.38 3.93 14.25
N MET A 12 4.66 3.17 15.07
CA MET A 12 3.29 2.76 14.77
C MET A 12 2.35 3.96 14.64
N LEU A 13 2.37 4.90 15.61
CA LEU A 13 1.55 6.11 15.53
C LEU A 13 1.90 6.96 14.30
N LEU A 14 3.19 7.13 14.02
CA LEU A 14 3.65 7.87 12.85
C LEU A 14 3.19 7.22 11.54
N ALA A 15 3.33 5.89 11.44
CA ALA A 15 2.86 5.14 10.27
C ALA A 15 1.35 5.26 10.11
N THR A 16 0.58 5.16 11.19
CA THR A 16 -0.88 5.33 11.16
C THR A 16 -1.28 6.73 10.70
N VAL A 17 -0.63 7.78 11.23
CA VAL A 17 -0.89 9.17 10.82
C VAL A 17 -0.53 9.41 9.36
N LEU A 18 0.50 8.74 8.83
CA LEU A 18 0.87 8.85 7.42
C LEU A 18 -0.10 8.09 6.50
N VAL A 19 -0.59 6.93 6.93
CA VAL A 19 -1.44 6.05 6.12
C VAL A 19 -2.92 6.48 6.16
N ALA A 20 -3.43 6.88 7.32
CA ALA A 20 -4.85 7.20 7.51
C ALA A 20 -5.41 8.27 6.54
N PRO A 21 -4.70 9.39 6.23
CA PRO A 21 -5.18 10.40 5.29
C PRO A 21 -5.30 9.88 3.86
N SER A 22 -4.60 8.79 3.52
CA SER A 22 -4.63 8.22 2.18
C SER A 22 -5.97 7.53 1.83
N PHE A 23 -6.85 7.32 2.81
CA PHE A 23 -8.19 6.75 2.61
C PHE A 23 -9.25 7.80 2.25
N PRO A 24 -9.44 8.90 3.01
CA PRO A 24 -10.39 9.95 2.64
C PRO A 24 -9.99 10.67 1.35
N VAL A 25 -8.69 10.84 1.08
CA VAL A 25 -8.22 11.34 -0.23
C VAL A 25 -8.60 10.37 -1.34
N GLY A 26 -8.47 9.06 -1.11
CA GLY A 26 -8.95 8.04 -2.04
C GLY A 26 -10.45 8.16 -2.29
N ALA A 27 -11.26 8.23 -1.23
CA ALA A 27 -12.71 8.39 -1.32
C ALA A 27 -13.13 9.63 -2.13
N ALA A 28 -12.47 10.77 -1.90
CA ALA A 28 -12.73 12.00 -2.64
C ALA A 28 -12.48 11.88 -4.16
N ILE A 29 -11.50 11.05 -4.56
CA ILE A 29 -11.12 10.86 -5.97
C ILE A 29 -11.91 9.71 -6.63
N THR A 30 -12.50 8.80 -5.84
CA THR A 30 -13.23 7.59 -6.32
C THR A 30 -14.47 7.93 -7.15
N HIS A 31 -15.02 9.14 -7.04
CA HIS A 31 -16.15 9.57 -7.86
C HIS A 31 -15.79 9.82 -9.34
N GLY A 32 -14.53 10.14 -9.64
CA GLY A 32 -14.08 10.47 -11.00
C GLY A 32 -13.18 9.41 -11.67
N LEU A 33 -12.75 8.40 -10.91
CA LEU A 33 -11.79 7.39 -11.38
C LEU A 33 -12.25 5.99 -10.96
N ASP A 34 -12.14 5.01 -11.86
CA ASP A 34 -12.46 3.61 -11.56
C ASP A 34 -11.61 3.09 -10.38
N SER A 35 -12.23 2.35 -9.47
CA SER A 35 -11.60 1.74 -8.30
C SER A 35 -10.39 0.86 -8.68
N ILE A 36 -10.40 0.22 -9.84
CA ILE A 36 -9.25 -0.57 -10.32
C ILE A 36 -8.06 0.32 -10.70
N ILE A 37 -8.32 1.47 -11.33
CA ILE A 37 -7.30 2.43 -11.75
C ILE A 37 -6.69 3.10 -10.52
N LEU A 38 -7.52 3.44 -9.51
CA LEU A 38 -7.03 3.98 -8.24
C LEU A 38 -6.11 3.01 -7.51
N THR A 39 -6.50 1.73 -7.47
CA THR A 39 -5.70 0.69 -6.83
C THR A 39 -4.38 0.49 -7.57
N LEU A 40 -4.42 0.43 -8.91
CA LEU A 40 -3.22 0.34 -9.76
C LEU A 40 -2.29 1.52 -9.52
N LEU A 41 -2.80 2.76 -9.60
CA LEU A 41 -2.03 3.98 -9.43
C LEU A 41 -1.35 4.02 -8.06
N ARG A 42 -2.08 3.63 -7.00
CA ARG A 42 -1.55 3.58 -5.63
C ARG A 42 -0.35 2.65 -5.52
N PHE A 43 -0.47 1.42 -6.02
CA PHE A 43 0.63 0.45 -5.96
C PHE A 43 1.77 0.77 -6.93
N ALA A 44 1.48 1.37 -8.10
CA ALA A 44 2.48 1.84 -9.03
C ALA A 44 3.32 2.99 -8.45
N LEU A 45 2.67 3.99 -7.83
CA LEU A 45 3.35 5.07 -7.13
C LEU A 45 4.19 4.54 -5.96
N ALA A 46 3.66 3.60 -5.18
CA ALA A 46 4.43 2.96 -4.11
C ALA A 46 5.67 2.25 -4.67
N ALA A 47 5.53 1.46 -5.74
CA ALA A 47 6.65 0.79 -6.39
C ALA A 47 7.67 1.78 -6.96
N LEU A 48 7.23 2.92 -7.52
CA LEU A 48 8.11 3.93 -8.09
C LEU A 48 8.83 4.76 -7.02
N LEU A 49 8.20 5.00 -5.87
CA LEU A 49 8.82 5.71 -4.75
C LEU A 49 9.80 4.82 -3.97
N PHE A 50 9.39 3.57 -3.68
CA PHE A 50 10.21 2.65 -2.88
C PHE A 50 11.19 1.84 -3.71
N GLY A 51 10.93 1.61 -5.00
CA GLY A 51 11.80 0.84 -5.90
C GLY A 51 13.23 1.38 -5.98
N PRO A 52 13.46 2.68 -6.22
CA PRO A 52 14.79 3.27 -6.24
C PRO A 52 15.51 3.15 -4.88
N ILE A 53 14.76 3.31 -3.78
CA ILE A 53 15.29 3.18 -2.42
C ILE A 53 15.77 1.74 -2.18
N VAL A 54 14.96 0.75 -2.57
CA VAL A 54 15.30 -0.66 -2.45
C VAL A 54 16.49 -1.01 -3.34
N ALA A 55 16.49 -0.56 -4.60
CA ALA A 55 17.57 -0.77 -5.56
C ALA A 55 18.91 -0.26 -5.02
N TRP A 56 18.92 0.94 -4.44
CA TRP A 56 20.15 1.55 -3.92
C TRP A 56 20.63 0.88 -2.62
N ARG A 57 19.70 0.54 -1.71
CA ARG A 57 20.04 0.05 -0.36
C ARG A 57 20.32 -1.45 -0.33
N TYR A 58 19.61 -2.25 -1.12
CA TYR A 58 19.59 -3.70 -1.03
C TYR A 58 19.89 -4.40 -2.37
N GLY A 59 19.96 -3.66 -3.48
CA GLY A 59 19.99 -4.23 -4.82
C GLY A 59 18.62 -4.75 -5.26
N LEU A 60 18.57 -5.30 -6.48
CA LEU A 60 17.38 -5.92 -7.08
C LEU A 60 17.72 -7.32 -7.60
N PRO A 61 18.03 -8.29 -6.71
CA PRO A 61 18.17 -9.67 -7.16
C PRO A 61 16.83 -10.15 -7.72
N LEU A 62 16.82 -10.70 -8.93
CA LEU A 62 15.58 -11.25 -9.47
C LEU A 62 15.13 -12.42 -8.58
N PRO A 63 13.90 -12.38 -8.04
CA PRO A 63 13.35 -13.49 -7.27
C PRO A 63 13.20 -14.72 -8.16
N GLY A 64 13.39 -15.91 -7.58
CA GLY A 64 13.07 -17.16 -8.26
C GLY A 64 11.56 -17.28 -8.51
N TRP A 65 11.16 -18.19 -9.42
CA TRP A 65 9.74 -18.41 -9.76
C TRP A 65 8.85 -18.69 -8.54
N ARG A 66 9.36 -19.46 -7.57
CA ARG A 66 8.62 -19.77 -6.34
C ARG A 66 8.37 -18.53 -5.49
N ASP A 67 9.34 -17.62 -5.42
CA ASP A 67 9.19 -16.37 -4.66
C ASP A 67 8.26 -15.39 -5.37
N LEU A 68 8.30 -15.34 -6.71
CA LEU A 68 7.32 -14.61 -7.52
C LEU A 68 5.88 -15.05 -7.23
N VAL A 69 5.62 -16.36 -7.19
CA VAL A 69 4.28 -16.88 -6.88
C VAL A 69 3.87 -16.53 -5.45
N ARG A 70 4.78 -16.66 -4.48
CA ARG A 70 4.50 -16.34 -3.06
C ARG A 70 4.20 -14.86 -2.87
N TYR A 71 5.04 -13.98 -3.42
CA TYR A 71 4.82 -12.54 -3.37
C TYR A 71 3.55 -12.16 -4.13
N GLY A 72 3.32 -12.75 -5.30
CA GLY A 72 2.10 -12.56 -6.08
C GLY A 72 0.84 -12.92 -5.30
N ALA A 73 0.82 -14.06 -4.59
CA ALA A 73 -0.32 -14.48 -3.78
C ALA A 73 -0.61 -13.51 -2.63
N ILE A 74 0.43 -13.08 -1.91
CA ILE A 74 0.29 -12.11 -0.80
C ILE A 74 -0.21 -10.76 -1.34
N SER A 75 0.39 -10.28 -2.43
CA SER A 75 0.00 -9.04 -3.08
C SER A 75 -1.42 -9.12 -3.65
N ALA A 76 -1.86 -10.26 -4.18
CA ALA A 76 -3.21 -10.44 -4.71
C ALA A 76 -4.27 -10.27 -3.61
N CYS A 77 -4.06 -10.84 -2.43
CA CYS A 77 -4.96 -10.64 -1.29
C CYS A 77 -5.03 -9.15 -0.88
N LEU A 78 -3.88 -8.47 -0.84
CA LEU A 78 -3.80 -7.05 -0.51
C LEU A 78 -4.52 -6.18 -1.54
N VAL A 79 -4.25 -6.41 -2.83
CA VAL A 79 -4.87 -5.68 -3.94
C VAL A 79 -6.39 -5.92 -3.96
N GLY A 80 -6.83 -7.17 -3.77
CA GLY A 80 -8.25 -7.52 -3.71
C GLY A 80 -8.98 -6.81 -2.58
N PHE A 81 -8.36 -6.71 -1.40
CA PHE A 81 -8.91 -5.93 -0.28
C PHE A 81 -9.11 -4.46 -0.64
N PHE A 82 -8.07 -3.79 -1.16
CA PHE A 82 -8.16 -2.36 -1.51
C PHE A 82 -9.15 -2.10 -2.64
N TRP A 83 -9.16 -2.97 -3.65
CA TRP A 83 -10.11 -2.85 -4.74
C TRP A 83 -11.54 -3.00 -4.23
N GLY A 84 -11.85 -4.03 -3.44
CA GLY A 84 -13.17 -4.23 -2.84
C GLY A 84 -13.60 -3.05 -1.96
N MET A 85 -12.68 -2.51 -1.18
CA MET A 85 -12.93 -1.32 -0.35
C MET A 85 -13.30 -0.09 -1.21
N PHE A 86 -12.54 0.21 -2.27
CA PHE A 86 -12.87 1.34 -3.15
C PHE A 86 -14.14 1.10 -3.97
N ALA A 87 -14.39 -0.13 -4.38
CA ALA A 87 -15.63 -0.50 -5.06
C ALA A 87 -16.84 -0.27 -4.13
N ALA A 88 -16.74 -0.66 -2.86
CA ALA A 88 -17.77 -0.39 -1.86
C ALA A 88 -17.98 1.12 -1.66
N LEU A 89 -16.91 1.91 -1.50
CA LEU A 89 -17.01 3.38 -1.36
C LEU A 89 -17.68 4.06 -2.56
N ARG A 90 -17.64 3.46 -3.75
CA ARG A 90 -18.36 3.98 -4.93
C ARG A 90 -19.86 3.73 -4.85
N HIS A 91 -20.28 2.63 -4.22
CA HIS A 91 -21.68 2.22 -4.12
C HIS A 91 -22.34 2.63 -2.80
N THR A 92 -21.55 3.00 -1.80
CA THR A 92 -22.02 3.37 -0.46
C THR A 92 -21.26 4.60 0.04
N SER A 93 -21.95 5.60 0.56
CA SER A 93 -21.32 6.69 1.32
C SER A 93 -20.95 6.21 2.73
N ALA A 94 -19.75 6.54 3.19
CA ALA A 94 -19.30 6.32 4.56
C ALA A 94 -19.89 7.36 5.54
#